data_AF-A0A1M7YZ07-F1
#
_entry.id   AF-A0A1M7YZ07-F1
#
_cell.length_a   1.000
_cell.length_b   1.000
_cell.length_c   1.000
_cell.angle_alpha   90.00
_cell.angle_beta   90.00
_cell.angle_gamma   90.00
#
_symmetry.space_group_name_H-M   'P 1'
#
loop_
_entity.id
_entity.type
_entity.pdbx_description
1 polymer ?
#
loop_
_entity_poly.entity_id
_entity_poly.type
_entity_poly.pdbx_seq_one_letter_code
_entity_poly.pdbx_strand_id
1 'polypeptide(L)'
;MMIDSKTGERIVVLINDESGPYIRVSTWIDADELEDLLSGKYDVLYEMKTPEEFKADGGKEYYFGNAADPDKLQKILDDIHL
;
A
#
# COMPACT_ATOMS: atom_id res chain seq x y z
N MET A 1 6.82 -10.72 4.26
CA MET A 1 6.74 -9.85 3.07
C MET A 1 5.35 -9.94 2.47
N MET A 2 4.69 -8.79 2.28
CA MET A 2 3.35 -8.73 1.71
C MET A 2 3.34 -9.02 0.20
N ILE A 3 2.39 -9.84 -0.23
CA ILE A 3 2.16 -10.25 -1.63
C ILE A 3 0.75 -9.81 -2.02
N ASP A 4 0.59 -9.26 -3.22
CA ASP A 4 -0.73 -8.98 -3.77
C ASP A 4 -1.42 -10.32 -4.09
N SER A 5 -2.57 -10.57 -3.48
CA SER A 5 -3.23 -11.87 -3.55
C SER A 5 -3.79 -12.18 -4.94
N LYS A 6 -3.99 -11.17 -5.79
CA LYS A 6 -4.51 -11.34 -7.16
C LYS A 6 -3.40 -11.55 -8.17
N THR A 7 -2.31 -10.80 -8.09
CA THR A 7 -1.20 -10.91 -9.06
C THR A 7 -0.15 -11.94 -8.64
N GLY A 8 -0.06 -12.27 -7.35
CA GLY A 8 1.01 -13.08 -6.78
C GLY A 8 2.36 -12.36 -6.73
N GLU A 9 2.38 -11.06 -7.01
CA GLU A 9 3.58 -10.25 -7.02
C GLU A 9 3.81 -9.58 -5.66
N ARG A 10 5.08 -9.34 -5.33
CA ARG A 10 5.45 -8.56 -4.14
C ARG A 10 4.92 -7.15 -4.28
N ILE A 11 4.24 -6.66 -3.24
CA ILE A 11 3.87 -5.24 -3.16
C ILE A 11 5.14 -4.43 -2.86
N VAL A 12 5.42 -3.45 -3.71
CA VAL A 12 6.59 -2.58 -3.61
C VAL A 12 6.18 -1.12 -3.47
N VAL A 13 7.01 -0.35 -2.77
CA VAL A 13 6.88 1.11 -2.72
C VAL A 13 7.26 1.68 -4.08
N LEU A 14 6.31 2.39 -4.68
CA LEU A 14 6.48 3.14 -5.91
C LEU A 14 6.68 4.62 -5.59
N ILE A 15 7.25 5.37 -6.53
CA ILE A 15 7.44 6.82 -6.38
C ILE A 15 6.61 7.53 -7.44
N ASN A 16 5.75 8.45 -7.00
CA ASN A 16 5.08 9.41 -7.84
C ASN A 16 5.79 10.77 -7.71
N ASP A 17 6.14 11.41 -8.83
CA ASP A 17 6.94 12.64 -8.82
C ASP A 17 6.28 13.82 -8.07
N GLU A 18 4.94 13.85 -8.01
CA GLU A 18 4.20 14.93 -7.35
C GLU A 18 3.82 14.57 -5.91
N SER A 19 3.38 13.33 -5.70
CA SER A 19 2.76 12.87 -4.44
C SER A 19 3.73 12.11 -3.53
N GLY A 20 4.90 11.73 -4.02
CA GLY A 20 5.92 10.99 -3.27
C GLY A 20 5.68 9.48 -3.26
N PRO A 21 6.17 8.78 -2.22
CA PRO A 21 6.03 7.34 -2.08
C PRO A 21 4.56 6.91 -2.00
N TYR A 22 4.22 5.81 -2.67
CA TYR A 22 2.91 5.20 -2.62
C TYR A 22 2.97 3.70 -2.84
N ILE A 23 1.90 3.00 -2.47
CA ILE A 23 1.72 1.57 -2.72
C ILE A 23 0.38 1.30 -3.38
N ARG A 24 0.28 0.14 -4.03
CA ARG A 24 -0.91 -0.31 -4.75
C ARG A 24 -1.23 -1.74 -4.32
N VAL A 25 -2.51 -2.01 -4.11
CA VAL A 25 -3.03 -3.36 -3.86
C VAL A 25 -4.26 -3.60 -4.73
N SER A 26 -4.39 -4.79 -5.28
CA SER A 26 -5.38 -5.06 -6.33
C SER A 26 -6.74 -5.49 -5.80
N THR A 27 -6.85 -5.90 -4.54
CA THR A 27 -8.09 -6.45 -3.97
C THR A 27 -8.52 -5.72 -2.71
N TRP A 28 -9.82 -5.78 -2.40
CA TRP A 28 -10.37 -5.26 -1.15
C TRP A 28 -9.85 -6.00 0.08
N ILE A 29 -9.47 -7.28 -0.05
CA ILE A 29 -8.95 -8.09 1.06
C ILE A 29 -7.57 -7.57 1.45
N ASP A 30 -6.66 -7.44 0.48
CA ASP A 30 -5.33 -6.89 0.71
C ASP A 30 -5.40 -5.45 1.23
N ALA A 31 -6.38 -4.67 0.76
CA ALA A 31 -6.62 -3.30 1.21
C ALA A 31 -7.06 -3.22 2.68
N ASP A 32 -8.01 -4.06 3.08
CA ASP A 32 -8.52 -4.13 4.45
C ASP A 32 -7.41 -4.52 5.44
N GLU A 33 -6.66 -5.58 5.12
CA GLU A 33 -5.55 -6.04 5.96
C GLU A 33 -4.43 -5.00 6.07
N LEU A 34 -4.10 -4.34 4.96
CA LEU A 34 -3.09 -3.29 4.94
C LEU A 34 -3.52 -2.07 5.74
N GLU A 35 -4.80 -1.66 5.67
CA GLU A 35 -5.33 -0.53 6.43
C GLU A 35 -5.28 -0.79 7.94
N ASP A 36 -5.66 -1.99 8.39
CA ASP A 36 -5.56 -2.40 9.79
C ASP A 36 -4.10 -2.33 10.29
N LEU A 37 -3.15 -2.74 9.47
CA LEU A 37 -1.72 -2.71 9.81
C LEU A 37 -1.16 -1.29 9.83
N LEU A 38 -1.42 -0.50 8.77
CA LEU A 38 -0.93 0.87 8.65
C LEU A 38 -1.49 1.75 9.76
N SER A 39 -2.79 1.68 10.04
CA SER A 39 -3.43 2.52 11.05
C SER A 39 -3.25 1.98 12.48
N GLY A 40 -3.41 0.66 12.68
CA GLY A 40 -3.41 0.06 14.01
C GLY A 40 -2.02 -0.24 14.55
N LYS A 41 -1.15 -0.86 13.74
CA LYS A 41 0.17 -1.32 14.20
C LYS A 41 1.26 -0.26 14.01
N TYR A 42 1.27 0.41 12.86
CA TYR A 42 2.38 1.29 12.48
C TYR A 42 2.08 2.79 12.63
N ASP A 43 0.82 3.18 12.86
CA ASP A 43 0.37 4.58 12.98
C ASP A 43 0.87 5.46 11.80
N VAL A 44 0.73 4.94 10.58
CA VAL A 44 1.19 5.57 9.35
C VAL A 44 0.04 6.35 8.72
N LEU A 45 0.28 7.64 8.45
CA LEU A 45 -0.65 8.50 7.73
C LEU A 45 -0.55 8.27 6.22
N TYR A 46 -1.71 8.22 5.55
CA TYR A 46 -1.81 8.07 4.11
C TYR A 46 -3.03 8.79 3.54
N GLU A 47 -2.95 9.18 2.27
CA GLU A 47 -4.10 9.51 1.43
C GLU A 47 -4.46 8.31 0.57
N MET A 48 -5.75 8.02 0.45
CA MET A 48 -6.26 6.84 -0.25
C MET A 48 -6.97 7.23 -1.55
N LYS A 49 -6.70 6.48 -2.63
CA LYS A 49 -7.40 6.61 -3.92
C LYS A 49 -7.83 5.24 -4.42
N THR A 50 -8.87 5.22 -5.26
CA THR A 50 -9.35 4.01 -5.95
C THR A 50 -9.27 4.24 -7.46
N PRO A 51 -8.18 3.82 -8.10
CA PRO A 51 -8.03 3.86 -9.56
C PRO A 51 -9.15 3.10 -10.27
N GLU A 52 -9.44 3.47 -11.53
CA GLU A 52 -10.51 2.84 -12.29
C GLU A 52 -10.29 1.34 -12.48
N GLU A 53 -9.03 0.92 -12.69
CA GLU A 53 -8.66 -0.48 -12.86
C GLU A 53 -8.91 -1.35 -11.62
N PHE A 54 -9.05 -0.74 -10.43
CA PHE A 54 -9.24 -1.46 -9.17
C PHE A 54 -10.68 -1.42 -8.65
N LYS A 55 -11.56 -0.61 -9.25
CA LYS A 55 -12.97 -0.47 -8.80
C LYS A 55 -13.72 -1.81 -8.73
N ALA A 56 -13.44 -2.73 -9.65
CA ALA A 56 -14.14 -4.02 -9.72
C ALA A 56 -13.78 -4.97 -8.57
N ASP A 57 -12.51 -4.96 -8.16
CA ASP A 57 -11.97 -5.86 -7.13
C ASP A 57 -11.81 -5.18 -5.76
N GLY A 58 -12.02 -3.86 -5.71
CA GLY A 58 -11.93 -3.03 -4.52
C GLY A 58 -10.50 -2.70 -4.07
N GLY A 59 -9.52 -2.88 -4.95
CA GLY A 59 -8.13 -2.48 -4.71
C GLY A 59 -7.95 -0.97 -4.56
N LYS A 60 -6.81 -0.55 -4.01
CA LYS A 60 -6.55 0.83 -3.62
C LYS A 60 -5.11 1.25 -3.82
N GLU A 61 -4.91 2.57 -3.82
CA GLU A 61 -3.60 3.20 -3.72
C GLU A 61 -3.50 4.00 -2.43
N TYR A 62 -2.33 3.95 -1.80
CA TYR A 62 -2.03 4.65 -0.55
C TYR A 62 -0.80 5.53 -0.75
N TYR A 63 -0.97 6.84 -0.62
CA TYR A 63 0.07 7.85 -0.82
C TYR A 63 0.54 8.40 0.53
N PHE A 64 1.85 8.44 0.75
CA PHE A 64 2.44 8.78 2.06
C PHE A 64 3.05 10.19 2.11
N GLY A 65 3.06 10.90 0.97
CA GLY A 65 3.61 12.25 0.85
C GLY A 65 5.13 12.27 0.72
N ASN A 66 5.65 13.35 0.12
CA ASN A 66 7.08 13.50 -0.22
C ASN A 66 8.06 13.44 0.94
N ALA A 67 7.60 13.65 2.18
CA ALA A 67 8.44 13.57 3.37
C ALA A 67 8.63 12.12 3.87
N ALA A 68 7.83 11.17 3.39
CA ALA A 68 7.93 9.78 3.77
C ALA A 68 9.22 9.14 3.22
N ASP A 69 9.83 8.28 4.03
CA ASP A 69 11.03 7.54 3.67
C ASP A 69 10.63 6.23 2.98
N PRO A 70 10.87 6.08 1.65
CA PRO A 70 10.42 4.92 0.90
C PRO A 70 11.09 3.62 1.36
N ASP A 71 12.33 3.68 1.84
CA ASP A 71 13.05 2.48 2.33
C ASP A 71 12.45 1.99 3.65
N LYS A 72 12.02 2.91 4.52
CA LYS A 72 11.31 2.53 5.75
C LYS A 72 9.92 1.98 5.46
N LEU A 73 9.19 2.57 4.52
CA LEU A 73 7.90 2.04 4.07
C LEU A 73 8.06 0.63 3.49
N GLN A 74 9.08 0.38 2.67
CA GLN A 74 9.31 -0.94 2.11
C GLN A 74 9.64 -1.98 3.20
N LYS A 75 10.40 -1.60 4.23
CA LYS A 75 10.68 -2.48 5.38
C LYS A 75 9.41 -2.84 6.14
N ILE A 76 8.49 -1.89 6.32
CA ILE A 76 7.17 -2.16 6.95
C ILE A 76 6.41 -3.21 6.15
N LEU A 77 6.37 -3.10 4.82
CA LEU A 77 5.72 -4.08 3.94
C LEU A 77 6.41 -5.45 3.97
N ASP A 78 7.74 -5.46 4.07
CA ASP A 78 8.53 -6.69 4.13
C ASP A 78 8.30 -7.45 5.46
N ASP A 79 8.01 -6.73 6.54
CA ASP A 79 7.73 -7.28 7.87
C ASP A 79 6.32 -7.88 8.00
N ILE A 80 5.40 -7.54 7.09
CA ILE A 80 4.04 -8.08 7.06
C ILE A 80 4.07 -9.50 6.49
N HIS A 81 3.61 -10.49 7.26
CA HIS A 81 3.52 -11.90 6.88
C HIS A 81 2.06 -12.34 7.00
N LEU A 82 1.41 -12.51 5.86
CA LEU A 82 0.01 -12.89 5.70
C LEU A 82 -0.06 -14.21 4.93
#